data_AF-A0A971BTP7-F1
#
_entry.id   AF-A0A971BTP7-F1
#
_cell.length_a   1.000
_cell.length_b   1.000
_cell.length_c   1.000
_cell.angle_alpha   90.00
_cell.angle_beta   90.00
_cell.angle_gamma   90.00
#
_symmetry.space_group_name_H-M   'P 1'
#
loop_
_entity.id
_entity.type
_entity.pdbx_description
1 polymer ?
#
loop_
_entity_poly.entity_id
_entity_poly.type
_entity_poly.pdbx_seq_one_letter_code
_entity_poly.pdbx_strand_id
1 'polypeptide(L)'
;MKRFYGLLFACLLLALPLTANAGPFYFGSGTINAAGSSPTEYNPGDGRTYYLDYDGSVTIDDFEPVINITDAELFCVSGVTLDRNKPDYLFYQFEDYERADFAKATWVADNWTTFITDNLSQDVKKGEAQKAIWAIMGVMNILGNDGWDLSLFNAASATHVTTNWLWAESVQGLSQDFLVPYEYQLPGGDLPEVPEPSTLILLGLGLTGIALYKKKR
;
A
#
# COMPACT_ATOMS: atom_id res chain seq x y z
N MET A 1 9.50 -37.89 29.70
CA MET A 1 9.21 -36.49 30.07
C MET A 1 10.08 -35.49 29.29
N LYS A 2 11.42 -35.47 29.40
CA LYS A 2 12.29 -34.51 28.67
C LYS A 2 12.05 -34.42 27.15
N ARG A 3 11.71 -35.53 26.49
CA ARG A 3 11.41 -35.59 25.04
C ARG A 3 10.04 -35.01 24.65
N PHE A 4 9.10 -34.97 25.59
CA PHE A 4 7.74 -34.46 25.35
C PHE A 4 7.75 -32.92 25.38
N TYR A 5 8.49 -32.33 26.32
CA TYR A 5 8.71 -30.89 26.38
C TYR A 5 9.45 -30.34 25.16
N GLY A 6 10.40 -31.09 24.59
CA GLY A 6 11.08 -30.67 23.35
C GLY A 6 10.16 -30.63 22.12
N LEU A 7 9.21 -31.57 22.02
CA LEU A 7 8.22 -31.57 20.94
C LEU A 7 7.22 -30.43 21.10
N LEU A 8 6.74 -30.20 22.33
CA LEU A 8 5.82 -29.11 22.66
C LEU A 8 6.46 -27.74 22.41
N PHE A 9 7.75 -27.57 22.74
CA PHE A 9 8.51 -26.37 22.46
C PHE A 9 8.71 -26.14 20.95
N ALA A 10 8.99 -27.22 20.19
CA ALA A 10 9.08 -27.13 18.73
C ALA A 10 7.73 -26.78 18.08
N CYS A 11 6.62 -27.34 18.56
CA CYS A 11 5.27 -26.99 18.11
C CYS A 11 4.89 -25.54 18.46
N LEU A 12 5.31 -25.04 19.64
CA LEU A 12 5.11 -23.64 20.02
C LEU A 12 5.91 -22.70 19.13
N LEU A 13 7.18 -23.04 18.82
CA LEU A 13 8.03 -22.29 17.90
C LEU A 13 7.48 -22.28 16.47
N LEU A 14 6.84 -23.36 16.03
CA LEU A 14 6.16 -23.45 14.73
C LEU A 14 4.79 -22.76 14.70
N ALA A 15 4.20 -22.46 15.87
CA ALA A 15 2.95 -21.73 16.00
C ALA A 15 3.15 -20.21 16.18
N LEU A 16 4.35 -19.75 16.55
CA LEU A 16 4.67 -18.32 16.65
C LEU A 16 4.50 -17.53 15.34
N PRO A 17 4.75 -18.09 14.13
CA PRO A 17 4.41 -17.43 12.86
C PRO A 17 2.91 -17.19 12.67
N LEU A 18 2.03 -17.93 13.37
CA LEU A 18 0.57 -17.75 13.29
C LEU A 18 0.07 -16.54 14.10
N THR A 19 0.92 -15.95 14.94
CA THR A 19 0.57 -14.79 15.78
C THR A 19 1.34 -13.52 15.39
N ALA A 20 2.19 -13.60 14.37
CA ALA A 20 2.87 -12.44 13.81
C ALA A 20 1.89 -11.69 12.89
N ASN A 21 1.07 -10.85 13.53
CA ASN A 21 0.33 -9.69 13.01
C ASN A 21 -0.15 -9.74 11.54
N ALA A 22 -1.47 -9.69 11.37
CA ALA A 22 -2.16 -9.17 10.19
C ALA A 22 -1.99 -7.63 10.06
N GLY A 23 -0.74 -7.16 10.17
CA GLY A 23 -0.38 -5.77 9.90
C GLY A 23 -0.11 -5.55 8.41
N PRO A 24 0.22 -4.32 7.98
CA PRO A 24 0.68 -4.06 6.62
C PRO A 24 1.79 -5.05 6.26
N PHE A 25 1.56 -5.82 5.20
CA PHE A 25 2.51 -6.82 4.73
C PHE A 25 3.61 -6.08 3.97
N TYR A 26 4.84 -6.14 4.50
CA TYR A 26 6.00 -5.58 3.81
C TYR A 26 6.10 -6.23 2.44
N PHE A 27 5.98 -5.41 1.40
CA PHE A 27 6.05 -5.85 0.02
C PHE A 27 7.49 -5.80 -0.49
N GLY A 28 8.20 -4.71 -0.26
CA GLY A 28 9.58 -4.56 -0.71
C GLY A 28 10.13 -3.17 -0.45
N SER A 29 11.34 -2.92 -0.91
CA SER A 29 11.98 -1.61 -0.91
C SER A 29 12.32 -1.18 -2.32
N GLY A 30 12.52 0.12 -2.49
CA GLY A 30 13.01 0.68 -3.74
C GLY A 30 12.86 2.18 -3.84
N THR A 31 12.65 2.69 -5.05
CA THR A 31 12.69 4.13 -5.31
C THR A 31 11.45 4.70 -5.98
N ILE A 32 11.09 5.94 -5.62
CA ILE A 32 10.06 6.73 -6.28
C ILE A 32 10.65 8.07 -6.72
N ASN A 33 10.51 8.38 -8.01
CA ASN A 33 10.83 9.69 -8.57
C ASN A 33 9.54 10.46 -8.87
N ALA A 34 8.93 11.01 -7.82
CA ALA A 34 7.67 11.74 -7.94
C ALA A 34 7.88 13.18 -8.41
N ALA A 35 6.89 13.70 -9.15
CA ALA A 35 6.78 15.08 -9.56
C ALA A 35 5.36 15.59 -9.35
N GLY A 36 5.22 16.62 -8.51
CA GLY A 36 3.96 17.36 -8.40
C GLY A 36 3.76 18.31 -9.58
N SER A 37 2.53 18.39 -10.08
CA SER A 37 2.10 19.22 -11.21
C SER A 37 0.74 19.90 -10.89
N SER A 38 0.29 20.77 -11.79
CA SER A 38 -0.99 21.48 -11.61
C SER A 38 -2.18 20.52 -11.80
N PRO A 39 -3.33 20.74 -11.14
CA PRO A 39 -3.70 21.94 -10.39
C PRO A 39 -3.03 22.06 -9.02
N THR A 40 -3.08 23.26 -8.43
CA THR A 40 -2.57 23.52 -7.08
C THR A 40 -3.65 24.09 -6.18
N GLU A 41 -3.66 23.74 -4.91
CA GLU A 41 -4.56 24.34 -3.90
C GLU A 41 -3.76 25.08 -2.83
N TYR A 42 -4.27 26.23 -2.39
CA TYR A 42 -3.71 26.94 -1.24
C TYR A 42 -4.35 26.43 0.06
N ASN A 43 -3.54 25.96 1.00
CA ASN A 43 -4.00 25.58 2.33
C ASN A 43 -3.90 26.79 3.27
N PRO A 44 -5.03 27.38 3.72
CA PRO A 44 -4.99 28.50 4.67
C PRO A 44 -4.50 28.09 6.06
N GLY A 45 -4.49 26.80 6.40
CA GLY A 45 -4.06 26.30 7.70
C GLY A 45 -2.56 26.43 7.94
N ASP A 46 -1.74 26.29 6.90
CA ASP A 46 -0.27 26.38 6.96
C ASP A 46 0.32 27.48 6.05
N GLY A 47 -0.52 28.10 5.21
CA GLY A 47 -0.15 29.18 4.31
C GLY A 47 0.65 28.73 3.08
N ARG A 48 0.62 27.46 2.71
CA ARG A 48 1.37 26.90 1.57
C ARG A 48 0.43 26.51 0.42
N THR A 49 1.01 26.44 -0.78
CA THR A 49 0.34 25.92 -1.98
C THR A 49 0.86 24.52 -2.27
N TYR A 50 -0.06 23.58 -2.43
CA TYR A 50 0.24 22.18 -2.69
C TYR A 50 -0.16 21.80 -4.12
N TYR A 51 0.65 20.96 -4.76
CA TYR A 51 0.28 20.31 -6.01
C TYR A 51 -0.76 19.23 -5.72
N LEU A 52 -1.77 19.13 -6.58
CA LEU A 52 -2.84 18.14 -6.42
C LEU A 52 -2.72 16.96 -7.39
N ASP A 53 -1.74 17.04 -8.29
CA ASP A 53 -1.44 16.01 -9.27
C ASP A 53 0.01 15.55 -9.05
N TYR A 54 0.20 14.25 -8.93
CA TYR A 54 1.50 13.61 -8.72
C TYR A 54 1.67 12.44 -9.69
N ASP A 55 2.75 12.49 -10.45
CA ASP A 55 3.14 11.43 -11.38
C ASP A 55 4.60 11.08 -11.12
N GLY A 56 5.04 9.92 -11.59
CA GLY A 56 6.46 9.62 -11.52
C GLY A 56 6.80 8.22 -11.98
N SER A 57 7.99 7.78 -11.61
CA SER A 57 8.39 6.39 -11.76
C SER A 57 8.55 5.72 -10.40
N VAL A 58 8.27 4.41 -10.38
CA VAL A 58 8.40 3.54 -9.21
C VAL A 58 9.27 2.36 -9.61
N THR A 59 10.30 2.08 -8.81
CA THR A 59 11.15 0.90 -8.91
C THR A 59 11.11 0.14 -7.59
N ILE A 60 10.91 -1.18 -7.66
CA ILE A 60 10.94 -2.08 -6.48
C ILE A 60 11.97 -3.19 -6.77
N ASP A 61 13.07 -3.16 -6.04
CA ASP A 61 14.32 -3.89 -6.31
C ASP A 61 14.56 -5.09 -5.38
N ASP A 62 13.60 -5.38 -4.48
CA ASP A 62 13.60 -6.58 -3.64
C ASP A 62 13.23 -7.88 -4.40
N PHE A 63 12.81 -7.77 -5.67
CA PHE A 63 12.35 -8.89 -6.51
C PHE A 63 13.18 -9.07 -7.77
N GLU A 64 13.16 -10.29 -8.31
CA GLU A 64 13.71 -10.62 -9.63
C GLU A 64 12.61 -11.26 -10.50
N PRO A 65 12.20 -10.63 -11.62
CA PRO A 65 12.73 -9.37 -12.17
C PRO A 65 12.27 -8.14 -11.35
N VAL A 66 13.15 -7.13 -11.29
CA VAL A 66 12.86 -5.81 -10.71
C VAL A 66 11.57 -5.24 -11.29
N ILE A 67 10.69 -4.74 -10.41
CA ILE A 67 9.44 -4.10 -10.82
C ILE A 67 9.75 -2.65 -11.20
N ASN A 68 9.37 -2.23 -12.41
CA ASN A 68 9.55 -0.87 -12.88
C ASN A 68 8.26 -0.34 -13.51
N ILE A 69 7.73 0.75 -12.96
CA ILE A 69 6.57 1.47 -13.46
C ILE A 69 7.07 2.85 -13.88
N THR A 70 7.07 3.16 -15.19
CA THR A 70 7.67 4.40 -15.72
C THR A 70 6.75 5.61 -15.63
N ASP A 71 5.44 5.39 -15.73
CA ASP A 71 4.41 6.41 -15.76
C ASP A 71 3.34 6.07 -14.71
N ALA A 72 3.76 6.12 -13.45
CA ALA A 72 2.93 5.81 -12.30
C ALA A 72 2.09 7.03 -11.89
N GLU A 73 0.79 6.81 -11.74
CA GLU A 73 -0.13 7.76 -11.14
C GLU A 73 -0.09 7.65 -9.62
N LEU A 74 0.42 8.69 -8.94
CA LEU A 74 0.67 8.66 -7.50
C LEU A 74 -0.35 9.52 -6.76
N PHE A 75 -0.71 9.12 -5.54
CA PHE A 75 -1.48 9.97 -4.62
C PHE A 75 -0.68 10.24 -3.36
N CYS A 76 -0.43 11.50 -3.04
CA CYS A 76 0.25 11.88 -1.82
C CYS A 76 -0.62 11.58 -0.59
N VAL A 77 -0.05 10.94 0.43
CA VAL A 77 -0.76 10.55 1.66
C VAL A 77 -0.09 11.05 2.94
N SER A 78 0.85 11.99 2.82
CA SER A 78 1.50 12.64 3.96
C SER A 78 1.65 14.15 3.77
N GLY A 79 1.77 14.89 4.88
CA GLY A 79 1.95 16.35 4.89
C GLY A 79 3.41 16.81 4.79
N VAL A 80 4.36 15.90 4.58
CA VAL A 80 5.79 16.24 4.45
C VAL A 80 6.01 16.92 3.09
N THR A 81 7.10 17.68 2.94
CA THR A 81 7.48 18.25 1.64
C THR A 81 8.19 17.19 0.80
N LEU A 82 7.85 17.10 -0.48
CA LEU A 82 8.54 16.20 -1.41
C LEU A 82 10.02 16.60 -1.52
N ASP A 83 10.92 15.70 -1.10
CA ASP A 83 12.36 15.81 -1.34
C ASP A 83 12.78 14.78 -2.40
N ARG A 84 13.05 15.26 -3.61
CA ARG A 84 13.48 14.42 -4.74
C ARG A 84 14.89 13.84 -4.57
N ASN A 85 15.67 14.29 -3.59
CA ASN A 85 16.98 13.71 -3.26
C ASN A 85 16.87 12.55 -2.26
N LYS A 86 15.64 12.22 -1.83
CA LYS A 86 15.31 11.12 -0.92
C LYS A 86 14.32 10.18 -1.60
N PRO A 87 14.75 9.48 -2.66
CA PRO A 87 13.85 8.69 -3.46
C PRO A 87 13.57 7.32 -2.84
N ASP A 88 14.11 6.97 -1.68
CA ASP A 88 14.02 5.62 -1.10
C ASP A 88 12.71 5.41 -0.32
N TYR A 89 12.02 4.29 -0.57
CA TYR A 89 10.73 3.94 0.02
C TYR A 89 10.67 2.48 0.47
N LEU A 90 9.83 2.24 1.47
CA LEU A 90 9.33 0.91 1.85
C LEU A 90 7.89 0.78 1.34
N PHE A 91 7.60 -0.32 0.65
CA PHE A 91 6.31 -0.60 0.07
C PHE A 91 5.55 -1.62 0.93
N TYR A 92 4.26 -1.37 1.14
CA TYR A 92 3.39 -2.22 1.93
C TYR A 92 2.09 -2.53 1.20
N GLN A 93 1.67 -3.78 1.26
CA GLN A 93 0.32 -4.22 0.90
C GLN A 93 -0.58 -4.19 2.15
N PHE A 94 -1.86 -3.90 1.93
CA PHE A 94 -2.88 -4.01 2.95
C PHE A 94 -3.86 -5.10 2.54
N GLU A 95 -3.83 -6.22 3.25
CA GLU A 95 -4.79 -7.31 3.03
C GLU A 95 -6.01 -7.21 3.98
N ASP A 96 -6.03 -6.26 4.92
CA ASP A 96 -7.02 -6.23 5.99
C ASP A 96 -7.70 -4.87 6.24
N TYR A 97 -8.93 -4.94 6.74
CA TYR A 97 -9.84 -3.83 7.07
C TYR A 97 -9.43 -3.01 8.31
N GLU A 98 -8.27 -3.31 8.91
CA GLU A 98 -7.82 -2.65 10.15
C GLU A 98 -7.45 -1.17 9.94
N ARG A 99 -7.29 -0.71 8.70
CA ARG A 99 -7.14 0.71 8.35
C ARG A 99 -8.26 1.19 7.43
N ALA A 100 -9.40 1.53 8.04
CA ALA A 100 -10.55 2.12 7.37
C ALA A 100 -10.16 3.32 6.47
N ASP A 101 -9.19 4.13 6.89
CA ASP A 101 -8.73 5.29 6.10
C ASP A 101 -7.96 4.86 4.85
N PHE A 102 -7.13 3.81 4.93
CA PHE A 102 -6.44 3.26 3.77
C PHE A 102 -7.42 2.62 2.77
N ALA A 103 -8.40 1.86 3.28
CA ALA A 103 -9.47 1.29 2.45
C ALA A 103 -10.25 2.40 1.73
N LYS A 104 -10.59 3.49 2.43
CA LYS A 104 -11.25 4.65 1.82
C LYS A 104 -10.36 5.35 0.78
N ALA A 105 -9.10 5.58 1.08
CA ALA A 105 -8.18 6.27 0.18
C ALA A 105 -7.96 5.48 -1.11
N THR A 106 -7.77 4.17 -1.00
CA THR A 106 -7.64 3.28 -2.17
C THR A 106 -8.95 3.11 -2.94
N TRP A 107 -10.11 3.19 -2.26
CA TRP A 107 -11.40 3.27 -2.96
C TRP A 107 -11.47 4.51 -3.86
N VAL A 108 -11.05 5.68 -3.34
CA VAL A 108 -11.02 6.91 -4.13
C VAL A 108 -10.06 6.76 -5.31
N ALA A 109 -8.86 6.21 -5.06
CA ALA A 109 -7.84 5.99 -6.09
C ALA A 109 -8.31 5.04 -7.22
N ASP A 110 -9.08 3.99 -6.90
CA ASP A 110 -9.66 3.08 -7.90
C ASP A 110 -10.84 3.70 -8.68
N ASN A 111 -11.60 4.62 -8.08
CA ASN A 111 -12.92 5.01 -8.59
C ASN A 111 -13.00 6.44 -9.16
N TRP A 112 -12.04 7.34 -8.90
CA TRP A 112 -12.19 8.75 -9.24
C TRP A 112 -12.48 9.03 -10.72
N THR A 113 -11.86 8.28 -11.64
CA THR A 113 -12.06 8.46 -13.10
C THR A 113 -13.48 8.12 -13.55
N THR A 114 -14.10 7.11 -12.93
CA THR A 114 -15.45 6.63 -13.28
C THR A 114 -16.52 7.34 -12.47
N PHE A 115 -16.21 7.73 -11.23
CA PHE A 115 -17.11 8.44 -10.33
C PHE A 115 -17.34 9.88 -10.80
N ILE A 116 -16.29 10.58 -11.23
CA ILE A 116 -16.40 11.94 -11.77
C ILE A 116 -16.81 11.87 -13.24
N THR A 117 -18.12 11.89 -13.48
CA THR A 117 -18.70 11.76 -14.83
C THR A 117 -18.63 13.03 -15.67
N ASP A 118 -18.35 14.17 -15.06
CA ASP A 118 -18.28 15.45 -15.76
C ASP A 118 -17.13 15.48 -16.78
N ASN A 119 -17.27 16.33 -17.80
CA ASN A 119 -16.27 16.55 -18.83
C ASN A 119 -15.17 17.51 -18.36
N LEU A 120 -14.50 17.15 -17.26
CA LEU A 120 -13.33 17.82 -16.70
C LEU A 120 -12.05 17.18 -17.25
N SER A 121 -10.93 17.92 -17.26
CA SER A 121 -9.62 17.32 -17.59
C SER A 121 -9.22 16.29 -16.53
N GLN A 122 -8.38 15.32 -16.91
CA GLN A 122 -7.90 14.28 -15.98
C GLN A 122 -7.23 14.89 -14.76
N ASP A 123 -6.35 15.87 -14.95
CA ASP A 123 -5.62 16.56 -13.88
C ASP A 123 -6.57 17.22 -12.86
N VAL A 124 -7.69 17.79 -13.32
CA VAL A 124 -8.70 18.39 -12.43
C VAL A 124 -9.42 17.30 -11.64
N LYS A 125 -9.85 16.23 -12.31
CA LYS A 125 -10.52 15.10 -11.66
C LYS A 125 -9.62 14.43 -10.61
N LYS A 126 -8.35 14.24 -10.94
CA LYS A 126 -7.33 13.71 -10.03
C LYS A 126 -7.09 14.66 -8.87
N GLY A 127 -7.07 15.96 -9.12
CA GLY A 127 -6.94 16.96 -8.05
C GLY A 127 -8.08 16.90 -7.04
N GLU A 128 -9.33 16.68 -7.49
CA GLU A 128 -10.48 16.45 -6.60
C GLU A 128 -10.32 15.15 -5.79
N ALA A 129 -9.80 14.09 -6.41
CA ALA A 129 -9.49 12.83 -5.72
C ALA A 129 -8.38 13.00 -4.67
N GLN A 130 -7.32 13.76 -4.97
CA GLN A 130 -6.22 14.04 -4.05
C GLN A 130 -6.69 14.80 -2.81
N LYS A 131 -7.61 15.77 -2.96
CA LYS A 131 -8.24 16.47 -1.82
C LYS A 131 -9.02 15.50 -0.92
N ALA A 132 -9.81 14.61 -1.53
CA ALA A 132 -10.56 13.58 -0.81
C ALA A 132 -9.62 12.64 -0.03
N ILE A 133 -8.56 12.17 -0.68
CA ILE A 133 -7.54 11.29 -0.06
C ILE A 133 -6.85 11.99 1.11
N TRP A 134 -6.43 13.25 0.98
CA TRP A 134 -5.82 13.98 2.10
C TRP A 134 -6.77 14.16 3.28
N ALA A 135 -8.05 14.41 3.03
CA ALA A 135 -9.04 14.52 4.08
C ALA A 135 -9.28 13.17 4.78
N ILE A 136 -9.35 12.07 4.03
CA ILE A 136 -9.46 10.70 4.55
C ILE A 136 -8.25 10.35 5.42
N MET A 137 -7.04 10.62 4.92
CA MET A 137 -5.78 10.29 5.59
C MET A 137 -5.42 11.26 6.73
N GLY A 138 -6.22 12.30 6.97
CA GLY A 138 -5.97 13.30 8.00
C GLY A 138 -4.75 14.19 7.75
N VAL A 139 -4.30 14.28 6.50
CA VAL A 139 -3.15 15.12 6.09
C VAL A 139 -3.54 16.60 6.12
N MET A 140 -4.64 16.92 5.44
CA MET A 140 -5.24 18.25 5.44
C MET A 140 -6.70 18.16 5.01
N ASN A 141 -7.53 19.08 5.48
CA ASN A 141 -8.93 19.17 5.08
C ASN A 141 -9.16 20.47 4.29
N ILE A 142 -9.04 20.35 2.98
CA ILE A 142 -9.28 21.41 1.99
C ILE A 142 -10.50 21.09 1.11
N LEU A 143 -11.38 20.21 1.60
CA LEU A 143 -12.60 19.85 0.89
C LEU A 143 -13.48 21.08 0.71
N GLY A 144 -14.10 21.20 -0.46
CA GLY A 144 -15.20 22.12 -0.68
C GLY A 144 -16.40 21.84 0.23
N ASN A 145 -17.28 22.83 0.36
CA ASN A 145 -18.61 22.62 0.98
C ASN A 145 -19.57 21.85 0.06
N ASP A 146 -19.21 21.71 -1.22
CA ASP A 146 -19.85 20.98 -2.30
C ASP A 146 -18.75 20.62 -3.32
N GLY A 147 -18.99 19.69 -4.23
CA GLY A 147 -18.05 19.31 -5.28
C GLY A 147 -17.75 17.81 -5.35
N TRP A 148 -16.83 17.49 -6.26
CA TRP A 148 -16.40 16.12 -6.52
C TRP A 148 -15.51 15.58 -5.41
N ASP A 149 -14.63 16.40 -4.84
CA ASP A 149 -13.83 16.07 -3.67
C ASP A 149 -14.67 15.61 -2.46
N LEU A 150 -15.68 16.38 -2.07
CA LEU A 150 -16.59 16.05 -0.98
C LEU A 150 -17.44 14.81 -1.31
N SER A 151 -17.88 14.68 -2.56
CA SER A 151 -18.66 13.52 -3.01
C SER A 151 -17.85 12.23 -2.96
N LEU A 152 -16.59 12.26 -3.40
CA LEU A 152 -15.64 11.15 -3.30
C LEU A 152 -15.36 10.81 -1.83
N PHE A 153 -15.07 11.81 -0.99
CA PHE A 153 -14.83 11.62 0.43
C PHE A 153 -15.99 10.90 1.13
N ASN A 154 -17.23 11.32 0.84
CA ASN A 154 -18.43 10.73 1.43
C ASN A 154 -18.77 9.34 0.88
N ALA A 155 -18.47 9.08 -0.40
CA ALA A 155 -18.72 7.80 -1.05
C ALA A 155 -17.67 6.73 -0.71
N ALA A 156 -16.48 7.14 -0.27
CA ALA A 156 -15.37 6.24 0.02
C ALA A 156 -15.73 5.14 1.04
N SER A 157 -15.50 3.89 0.63
CA SER A 157 -15.84 2.72 1.43
C SER A 157 -14.72 2.33 2.39
N ALA A 158 -15.03 2.27 3.69
CA ALA A 158 -14.12 1.77 4.73
C ALA A 158 -13.86 0.27 4.65
N THR A 159 -14.60 -0.46 3.82
CA THR A 159 -14.45 -1.91 3.62
C THR A 159 -14.00 -2.24 2.21
N HIS A 160 -13.49 -1.27 1.45
CA HIS A 160 -12.91 -1.51 0.14
C HIS A 160 -11.62 -2.33 0.30
N VAL A 161 -11.52 -3.40 -0.48
CA VAL A 161 -10.34 -4.27 -0.52
C VAL A 161 -9.86 -4.25 -1.96
N THR A 162 -8.59 -3.92 -2.15
CA THR A 162 -7.98 -3.83 -3.47
C THR A 162 -6.51 -4.23 -3.38
N THR A 163 -6.04 -4.90 -4.43
CA THR A 163 -4.62 -5.22 -4.62
C THR A 163 -3.96 -4.24 -5.58
N ASN A 164 -4.68 -3.24 -6.09
CA ASN A 164 -4.19 -2.33 -7.12
C ASN A 164 -3.25 -1.24 -6.59
N TRP A 165 -3.09 -1.12 -5.27
CA TRP A 165 -2.35 -0.02 -4.66
C TRP A 165 -1.42 -0.54 -3.55
N LEU A 166 -0.19 -0.04 -3.53
CA LEU A 166 0.73 -0.16 -2.40
C LEU A 166 0.78 1.17 -1.65
N TRP A 167 1.03 1.11 -0.35
CA TRP A 167 1.52 2.26 0.39
C TRP A 167 3.02 2.32 0.30
N ALA A 168 3.54 3.45 -0.16
CA ALA A 168 4.95 3.75 -0.15
C ALA A 168 5.25 4.72 0.99
N GLU A 169 5.96 4.24 2.00
CA GLU A 169 6.46 5.03 3.12
C GLU A 169 7.87 5.51 2.82
N SER A 170 8.09 6.83 2.86
CA SER A 170 9.42 7.40 2.67
C SER A 170 10.35 6.95 3.77
N VAL A 171 11.51 6.43 3.40
CA VAL A 171 12.52 6.01 4.37
C VAL A 171 12.89 7.22 5.24
N GLN A 172 12.77 7.06 6.56
CA GLN A 172 13.02 8.09 7.57
C GLN A 172 12.03 9.27 7.56
N GLY A 173 10.93 9.21 6.80
CA GLY A 173 9.93 10.28 6.71
C GLY A 173 10.50 11.59 6.17
N LEU A 174 11.51 11.52 5.31
CA LEU A 174 12.22 12.67 4.76
C LEU A 174 11.61 13.21 3.47
N SER A 175 10.67 12.47 2.88
CA SER A 175 9.91 12.84 1.68
C SER A 175 8.43 12.50 1.88
N GLN A 176 7.60 12.79 0.89
CA GLN A 176 6.18 12.49 0.92
C GLN A 176 5.93 10.98 0.80
N ASP A 177 5.05 10.42 1.63
CA ASP A 177 4.47 9.10 1.41
C ASP A 177 3.42 9.12 0.28
N PHE A 178 3.26 7.99 -0.41
CA PHE A 178 2.37 7.86 -1.57
C PHE A 178 1.51 6.59 -1.53
N LEU A 179 0.32 6.65 -2.12
CA LEU A 179 -0.29 5.48 -2.76
C LEU A 179 0.32 5.34 -4.14
N VAL A 180 0.84 4.16 -4.43
CA VAL A 180 1.43 3.83 -5.73
C VAL A 180 0.66 2.70 -6.38
N PRO A 181 0.44 2.75 -7.70
CA PRO A 181 -0.29 1.71 -8.39
C PRO A 181 0.57 0.44 -8.38
N TYR A 182 -0.08 -0.68 -8.10
CA TYR A 182 0.47 -2.00 -8.25
C TYR A 182 -0.09 -2.62 -9.52
N GLU A 183 0.48 -2.23 -10.66
CA GLU A 183 0.26 -2.91 -11.92
C GLU A 183 1.40 -3.87 -12.18
N TYR A 184 1.45 -5.01 -11.46
CA TYR A 184 2.37 -6.07 -11.84
C TYR A 184 1.74 -6.95 -12.91
N GLN A 185 1.89 -6.55 -14.18
CA GLN A 185 1.75 -7.48 -15.29
C GLN A 185 3.12 -8.12 -15.55
N LEU A 186 3.36 -9.32 -15.03
CA LEU A 186 4.39 -10.17 -15.64
C LEU A 186 4.10 -10.28 -17.15
N PRO A 187 5.12 -10.43 -18.00
CA PRO A 187 4.92 -11.05 -19.30
C PRO A 187 4.44 -12.49 -19.07
N GLY A 188 3.13 -12.68 -18.84
CA GLY A 188 2.55 -13.94 -18.36
C GLY A 188 1.38 -13.79 -17.38
N GLY A 189 1.19 -12.62 -16.74
CA GLY A 189 -0.02 -12.30 -15.97
C GLY A 189 -0.11 -12.79 -14.53
N ASP A 190 0.87 -13.56 -14.03
CA ASP A 190 0.83 -14.05 -12.64
C ASP A 190 1.59 -13.12 -11.68
N LEU A 191 1.11 -12.98 -10.45
CA LEU A 191 1.87 -12.33 -9.36
C LEU A 191 3.04 -13.25 -8.96
N PRO A 192 4.17 -12.72 -8.46
CA PRO A 192 5.17 -13.59 -7.86
C PRO A 192 4.50 -14.29 -6.69
N GLU A 193 4.38 -15.63 -6.77
CA GLU A 193 3.82 -16.44 -5.70
C GLU A 193 4.69 -16.25 -4.45
N VAL A 194 4.26 -15.36 -3.55
CA VAL A 194 4.80 -15.31 -2.20
C VAL A 194 4.43 -16.65 -1.57
N PRO A 195 5.38 -17.45 -1.06
CA PRO A 195 5.06 -18.72 -0.45
C PRO A 195 4.08 -18.49 0.69
N GLU A 196 2.83 -18.90 0.50
CA GLU A 196 1.81 -18.72 1.53
C GLU A 196 2.30 -19.37 2.82
N PRO A 197 2.09 -18.74 4.00
CA PRO A 197 2.51 -19.29 5.29
C PRO A 197 2.07 -20.75 5.51
N SER A 198 0.94 -21.13 4.91
CA SER A 198 0.36 -22.47 4.89
C SER A 198 1.31 -23.56 4.33
N THR A 199 2.08 -23.25 3.29
CA THR A 199 3.01 -24.21 2.63
C THR A 199 4.23 -24.52 3.50
N LEU A 200 4.81 -23.50 4.15
CA LEU A 200 5.91 -23.67 5.12
C LEU A 200 5.44 -24.46 6.35
N ILE A 201 4.20 -24.25 6.79
CA ILE A 201 3.58 -25.03 7.87
C ILE A 201 3.38 -26.48 7.45
N LEU A 202 2.85 -26.74 6.26
CA LEU A 202 2.66 -28.10 5.75
C LEU A 202 4.00 -28.84 5.61
N LEU A 203 5.04 -28.16 5.14
CA LEU A 203 6.40 -28.70 5.08
C LEU A 203 6.94 -29.01 6.48
N GLY A 204 6.80 -28.07 7.43
CA GLY A 204 7.22 -28.24 8.82
C GLY A 204 6.50 -29.39 9.53
N LEU A 205 5.18 -29.48 9.38
CA LEU A 205 4.36 -30.56 9.92
C LEU A 205 4.67 -31.90 9.24
N GLY A 206 4.87 -31.90 7.92
CA GLY A 206 5.27 -33.08 7.15
C GLY A 206 6.60 -33.65 7.62
N LEU A 207 7.62 -32.81 7.78
CA LEU A 207 8.94 -33.22 8.31
C LEU A 207 8.84 -33.74 9.74
N THR A 208 8.03 -33.11 10.59
CA THR A 208 7.80 -33.54 11.97
C THR A 208 7.09 -34.91 12.01
N GLY A 209 6.10 -35.12 11.14
CA GLY A 209 5.41 -36.40 10.96
C GLY A 209 6.35 -37.53 10.54
N ILE A 210 7.23 -37.28 9.57
CA ILE A 210 8.25 -38.25 9.12
C ILE A 210 9.24 -38.58 10.23
N ALA A 211 9.71 -37.59 10.99
CA ALA A 211 10.63 -37.79 12.11
C ALA A 211 10.02 -38.64 13.23
N LEU A 212 8.72 -38.49 13.50
CA LEU A 212 8.00 -39.30 14.49
C LEU A 212 7.72 -40.72 13.99
N TYR A 213 7.42 -40.90 12.70
CA TYR A 213 7.17 -42.22 12.10
C TYR A 213 8.42 -43.11 12.13
N LYS A 214 9.61 -42.54 11.89
CA LYS A 214 10.89 -43.27 11.90
C LYS A 214 11.31 -43.79 13.28
N LYS A 215 10.69 -43.30 14.37
CA LYS A 215 11.00 -43.69 15.76
C LYS A 215 10.16 -44.88 16.26
N LYS A 216 9.16 -45.30 15.47
CA LYS A 216 8.24 -46.40 15.80
C LYS A 216 8.58 -47.72 15.07
N ARG A 217 9.58 -47.70 14.18
CA ARG A 217 10.31 -48.87 13.71
C ARG A 217 11.66 -48.93 14.42
#